data_AF-A0A261W9L9-F1
#
_entry.id   AF-A0A261W9L9-F1
#
_cell.length_a   1.000
_cell.length_b   1.000
_cell.length_c   1.000
_cell.angle_alpha   90.00
_cell.angle_beta   90.00
_cell.angle_gamma   90.00
#
_symmetry.space_group_name_H-M   'P 1'
#
loop_
_entity.id
_entity.type
_entity.pdbx_description
1 polymer ?
#
loop_
_entity_poly.entity_id
_entity_poly.type
_entity_poly.pdbx_seq_one_letter_code
_entity_poly.pdbx_strand_id
1 'polypeptide(L)' 'MIVLDTNVVSEAMKPESHLAVRAWLNDQAAETLYLSSV' A
#
# COMPACT_ATOMS: atom_id res chain seq x y z
N MET A 1 10.19 -5.92 5.86
CA MET A 1 9.29 -5.24 6.82
C MET A 1 9.09 -3.83 6.33
N ILE A 2 7.88 -3.52 5.89
CA ILE A 2 7.48 -2.25 5.27
C ILE A 2 6.28 -1.73 6.06
N VAL A 3 6.36 -0.50 6.54
CA VAL A 3 5.22 0.19 7.16
C VAL A 3 4.60 1.12 6.12
N LEU A 4 3.32 0.92 5.83
CA LEU A 4 2.61 1.73 4.86
C LEU A 4 2.15 3.04 5.50
N ASP A 5 2.39 4.14 4.80
CA ASP A 5 1.83 5.44 5.15
C ASP A 5 0.36 5.53 4.73
N THR A 6 -0.42 6.36 5.43
CA THR A 6 -1.84 6.59 5.15
C THR A 6 -2.10 7.03 3.71
N ASN A 7 -1.17 7.77 3.07
CA ASN A 7 -1.32 8.18 1.68
C ASN A 7 -1.23 7.00 0.70
N VAL A 8 -0.36 6.03 0.97
CA VAL A 8 -0.21 4.84 0.12
C VAL A 8 -1.45 3.97 0.20
N VAL A 9 -1.97 3.77 1.41
CA VAL A 9 -3.23 3.05 1.65
C VAL A 9 -4.39 3.76 0.96
N SER A 10 -4.50 5.08 1.18
CA SER A 10 -5.57 5.90 0.59
C SER A 10 -5.51 5.89 -0.93
N GLU A 11 -4.32 5.94 -1.53
CA GLU A 11 -4.12 5.84 -2.98
C GLU A 11 -4.61 4.50 -3.53
N ALA A 12 -4.28 3.39 -2.86
CA ALA A 12 -4.72 2.06 -3.27
C ALA A 12 -6.26 1.88 -3.22
N MET A 13 -6.94 2.64 -2.36
CA MET A 13 -8.41 2.64 -2.22
C MET A 13 -9.13 3.51 -3.25
N LYS A 14 -8.43 4.37 -4.00
CA LYS A 14 -9.06 5.21 -5.04
C LYS A 14 -9.61 4.35 -6.19
N PRO A 15 -10.77 4.73 -6.77
CA PRO A 15 -11.31 4.07 -7.97
C PRO A 15 -10.31 4.07 -9.13
N GLU A 16 -9.67 5.21 -9.36
CA GLU A 16 -8.56 5.40 -10.30
C GLU A 16 -7.26 5.55 -9.53
N SER A 17 -6.74 4.43 -9.05
CA SER A 17 -5.47 4.38 -8.33
C SER A 17 -4.27 4.30 -9.28
N HIS A 18 -3.16 4.89 -8.86
CA HIS A 18 -1.95 4.94 -9.65
C HIS A 18 -1.37 3.54 -9.87
N LEU A 19 -1.19 3.17 -11.15
CA LEU A 19 -0.76 1.82 -11.55
C LEU A 19 0.56 1.41 -10.91
N ALA A 20 1.52 2.33 -10.75
CA ALA A 20 2.80 2.02 -10.13
C ALA A 20 2.67 1.66 -8.64
N VAL A 21 1.73 2.29 -7.92
CA VAL A 21 1.49 1.99 -6.50
C VAL A 21 0.87 0.60 -6.35
N ARG A 22 -0.12 0.28 -7.19
CA ARG A 22 -0.73 -1.05 -7.23
C ARG A 22 0.27 -2.15 -7.59
N ALA A 23 1.07 -1.92 -8.63
CA ALA A 23 2.09 -2.87 -9.05
C ALA A 23 3.12 -3.13 -7.95
N TRP A 24 3.60 -2.08 -7.29
CA TRP A 24 4.55 -2.21 -6.18
C TRP A 24 3.94 -2.95 -4.99
N LEU A 25 2.70 -2.62 -4.59
CA LEU A 25 2.00 -3.32 -3.50
C LEU A 25 1.80 -4.81 -3.80
N ASN A 26 1.45 -5.16 -5.03
CA ASN A 26 1.24 -6.54 -5.46
C ASN A 26 2.52 -7.38 -5.53
N ASP A 27 3.69 -6.73 -5.64
CA ASP A 27 5.00 -7.40 -5.65
C ASP A 27 5.50 -7.74 -4.23
N GLN A 28 4.82 -7.24 -3.19
CA GLN A 28 5.18 -7.52 -1.80
C GLN A 28 4.38 -8.70 -1.24
N ALA A 29 5.05 -9.56 -0.46
CA ALA A 29 4.36 -10.54 0.36
C ALA A 29 3.57 -9.84 1.47
N ALA A 30 2.29 -10.17 1.63
CA ALA A 30 1.39 -9.49 2.57
C ALA A 30 1.89 -9.51 4.03
N GLU A 31 2.59 -10.58 4.42
CA GLU A 31 3.20 -10.76 5.75
C GLU A 31 4.27 -9.69 6.07
N THR A 32 4.77 -9.01 5.05
CA THR A 32 5.82 -8.01 5.16
C THR A 32 5.30 -6.57 5.21
N LEU A 33 3.99 -6.39 4.96
CA LEU A 33 3.28 -5.11 4.94
C LEU A 33 2.58 -4.88 6.27
N TYR A 34 2.85 -3.75 6.92
CA TYR A 34 2.29 -3.39 8.23
C TYR A 34 1.64 -2.02 8.18
N LEU A 35 0.63 -1.82 9.03
CA LEU A 35 -0.04 -0.55 9.25
C LEU A 35 0.20 -0.07 10.68
N SER A 36 0.43 1.23 10.83
CA SER A 36 0.47 1.88 12.14
C SER A 36 -0.94 2.07 12.69
N SER A 37 -1.12 1.99 14.01
CA SER A 37 -2.42 2.15 14.70
C SER A 37 -2.65 3.57 15.27
N VAL A 38 -1.91 4.56 14.76
CA VAL A 38 -1.88 5.95 15.25
C VAL A 38 -3.05 6.79 14.77
#